data_AF-I0R565-F1
#
_entry.id   AF-I0R565-F1
#
_cell.length_a   1.000
_cell.length_b   1.000
_cell.length_c   1.000
_cell.angle_alpha   90.00
_cell.angle_beta   90.00
_cell.angle_gamma   90.00
#
_symmetry.space_group_name_H-M   'P 1'
#
loop_
_entity.id
_entity.type
_entity.pdbx_description
1 polymer ?
#
loop_
_entity_poly.entity_id
_entity_poly.type
_entity_poly.pdbx_seq_one_letter_code
_entity_poly.pdbx_strand_id
1 'polypeptide(L)' 'QLKYKSKWSGRTYIKIDRFYASSQLCFSCGYKNTNVKDLKVRDWICPFCNTKHDRDINAAKNILEEGLRQVV' A
#
# COMPACT_ATOMS: atom_id res chain seq x y z
N GLN A 1 -11.09 -12.73 -9.86
CA GLN A 1 -12.19 -13.10 -8.94
C GLN A 1 -12.79 -11.91 -8.18
N LEU A 2 -12.01 -10.93 -7.68
CA LEU A 2 -12.57 -9.85 -6.86
C LEU A 2 -13.59 -8.94 -7.57
N LYS A 3 -13.32 -8.53 -8.83
CA LYS A 3 -14.21 -7.62 -9.58
C LYS A 3 -15.67 -8.07 -9.62
N TYR A 4 -15.94 -9.33 -9.95
CA TYR A 4 -17.33 -9.81 -10.05
C TYR A 4 -17.98 -9.98 -8.67
N LYS A 5 -17.21 -10.40 -7.66
CA LYS A 5 -17.69 -10.51 -6.27
C LYS A 5 -18.04 -9.14 -5.69
N SER A 6 -17.20 -8.13 -5.93
CA SER A 6 -17.49 -6.75 -5.54
C SER A 6 -18.78 -6.24 -6.20
N LYS A 7 -18.94 -6.49 -7.51
CA LYS A 7 -20.20 -6.16 -8.22
C LYS A 7 -21.41 -6.85 -7.60
N TRP A 8 -21.30 -8.15 -7.28
CA TRP A 8 -22.38 -8.91 -6.66
C TRP A 8 -22.77 -8.36 -5.28
N SER A 9 -21.80 -7.89 -4.50
CA SER A 9 -22.03 -7.28 -3.18
C SER A 9 -22.31 -5.77 -3.21
N GLY A 10 -22.50 -5.15 -4.39
CA GLY A 10 -22.73 -3.71 -4.50
C GLY A 10 -21.55 -2.82 -4.07
N ARG A 11 -20.31 -3.32 -4.17
CA ARG A 11 -19.08 -2.62 -3.78
C ARG A 11 -18.31 -2.13 -5.00
N THR A 12 -17.71 -0.95 -4.90
CA THR A 12 -16.77 -0.43 -5.91
C THR A 12 -15.46 -1.23 -5.87
N TYR A 13 -14.98 -1.63 -7.05
CA TYR A 13 -13.68 -2.31 -7.20
C TYR A 13 -12.74 -1.44 -8.02
N ILE A 14 -11.59 -1.12 -7.44
CA ILE A 14 -10.53 -0.31 -8.05
C ILE A 14 -9.29 -1.17 -8.12
N LYS A 15 -8.66 -1.22 -9.30
CA LYS A 15 -7.45 -2.01 -9.51
C LYS A 15 -6.25 -1.06 -9.49
N ILE A 16 -5.39 -1.22 -8.50
CA ILE A 16 -4.13 -0.47 -8.41
C ILE A 16 -3.09 -1.07 -9.37
N ASP A 17 -2.20 -0.23 -9.89
CA ASP A 17 -1.11 -0.65 -10.74
C ASP A 17 -0.18 -1.65 -10.03
N ARG A 18 0.32 -2.63 -10.78
CA ARG A 18 1.17 -3.71 -10.25
C ARG A 18 2.50 -3.20 -9.71
N PHE A 19 3.03 -2.12 -10.29
CA PHE A 19 4.34 -1.56 -9.96
C PHE A 19 4.25 -0.40 -8.97
N TYR A 20 3.04 -0.08 -8.49
CA TYR A 20 2.88 0.88 -7.40
C TYR A 20 3.67 0.43 -6.17
N ALA A 21 4.49 1.34 -5.64
CA ALA A 21 5.50 1.04 -4.63
C ALA A 21 4.92 0.93 -3.20
N SER A 22 3.78 0.26 -3.04
CA SER A 22 2.99 0.24 -1.80
C SER A 22 3.77 -0.23 -0.57
N SER A 23 4.64 -1.23 -0.70
CA SER A 23 5.46 -1.72 0.42
C SER A 23 6.68 -0.85 0.71
N GLN A 24 7.14 -0.05 -0.25
CA GLN A 24 8.35 0.79 -0.15
C GLN A 24 8.05 2.21 0.32
N LEU A 25 6.86 2.72 0.04
CA LEU A 25 6.44 4.05 0.49
C LEU A 25 6.08 4.01 1.98
N CYS A 26 6.57 4.96 2.76
CA CYS A 26 6.09 5.22 4.10
C CYS A 26 4.67 5.78 4.01
N PHE A 27 3.66 5.08 4.56
CA PHE A 27 2.28 5.60 4.56
C PHE A 27 2.14 6.94 5.30
N SER A 28 3.08 7.27 6.20
CA SER A 28 2.98 8.48 7.02
C SER A 28 3.59 9.72 6.38
N CYS A 29 4.64 9.58 5.55
CA CYS A 29 5.36 10.73 5.01
C CYS A 29 5.75 10.61 3.53
N GLY A 30 5.46 9.49 2.87
CA GLY A 30 5.77 9.26 1.46
C GLY A 30 7.23 8.89 1.16
N TYR A 31 8.12 8.82 2.15
CA TYR A 31 9.50 8.37 1.92
C TYR A 31 9.54 6.97 1.28
N LYS A 32 10.29 6.83 0.19
CA LYS A 32 10.45 5.55 -0.52
C LYS A 32 11.71 4.81 -0.05
N ASN A 33 11.52 3.79 0.78
CA ASN A 33 12.59 2.89 1.18
C ASN A 33 12.80 1.80 0.11
N THR A 34 13.92 1.80 -0.59
CA THR A 34 14.23 0.77 -1.60
C THR A 34 14.69 -0.56 -1.00
N ASN A 35 15.16 -0.56 0.26
CA ASN A 35 15.73 -1.73 0.92
C ASN A 35 14.66 -2.77 1.28
N VAL A 36 13.40 -2.35 1.43
CA VAL A 36 12.29 -3.27 1.73
C VAL A 36 11.82 -4.06 0.49
N LYS A 37 12.49 -3.94 -0.66
CA LYS A 37 12.29 -4.88 -1.78
C LYS A 37 12.63 -6.31 -1.37
N ASP A 38 13.59 -6.51 -0.47
CA ASP A 38 13.84 -7.83 0.12
C ASP A 38 12.63 -8.24 0.96
N LEU A 39 12.03 -9.39 0.63
CA LEU A 39 10.85 -9.95 1.28
C LEU A 39 11.11 -10.35 2.74
N LYS A 40 12.38 -10.53 3.14
CA LYS A 40 12.78 -10.82 4.52
C LYS A 40 12.57 -9.63 5.46
N VAL A 41 12.52 -8.41 4.92
CA VAL A 41 12.23 -7.21 5.74
C VAL A 41 10.72 -7.15 5.99
N ARG A 42 10.33 -7.53 7.21
CA ARG A 42 8.95 -7.51 7.71
C ARG A 42 8.63 -6.25 8.48
N ASP A 43 9.61 -5.75 9.22
CA ASP A 43 9.50 -4.52 9.99
C ASP A 43 10.61 -3.53 9.59
N TRP A 44 10.29 -2.25 9.55
CA TRP A 44 11.27 -1.18 9.36
C TRP A 44 10.83 0.13 9.99
N ILE A 45 11.78 1.00 10.30
CA ILE A 45 11.52 2.35 10.81
C ILE A 45 11.82 3.34 9.70
N CYS A 46 10.88 4.25 9.43
CA CYS A 46 11.10 5.30 8.46
C CYS A 46 12.21 6.25 8.92
N PRO A 47 13.29 6.46 8.14
CA PRO A 47 14.37 7.34 8.55
C PRO A 47 14.01 8.83 8.50
N PHE A 48 12.86 9.20 7.94
CA PHE A 48 12.41 10.58 7.82
C PHE A 48 11.42 10.99 8.90
N CYS A 49 10.43 10.14 9.19
CA CYS A 49 9.36 10.45 10.16
C CYS A 49 9.33 9.53 11.38
N ASN A 50 10.28 8.59 11.49
CA ASN A 50 10.43 7.63 12.59
C ASN A 50 9.23 6.70 12.82
N THR A 51 8.26 6.66 11.90
CA THR A 51 7.15 5.71 11.97
C THR A 51 7.67 4.28 11.84
N LYS A 52 7.27 3.41 12.77
CA LYS A 52 7.50 1.97 12.67
C LYS A 52 6.45 1.35 11.73
N HIS A 53 6.91 0.53 10.81
CA HIS A 53 6.09 -0.13 9.81
C HIS A 53 6.20 -1.64 9.96
N ASP A 54 5.05 -2.31 10.04
CA ASP A 54 4.88 -3.65 9.47
C ASP A 54 4.66 -3.50 7.96
N ARG A 55 5.35 -4.32 7.17
CA ARG A 55 5.37 -4.25 5.70
C ARG A 55 3.96 -4.35 5.08
N ASP A 56 3.16 -5.30 5.54
CA ASP A 56 1.87 -5.63 4.91
C ASP A 56 0.81 -4.60 5.32
N ILE A 57 0.82 -4.15 6.59
CA ILE A 57 -0.02 -3.05 7.07
C ILE A 57 0.33 -1.75 6.32
N ASN A 58 1.63 -1.44 6.16
CA ASN A 58 2.07 -0.26 5.40
C ASN A 58 1.60 -0.33 3.94
N ALA A 59 1.78 -1.48 3.29
CA ALA A 59 1.30 -1.69 1.92
C ALA A 59 -0.21 -1.54 1.80
N ALA A 60 -0.99 -2.11 2.73
CA ALA A 60 -2.44 -1.99 2.74
C ALA A 60 -2.91 -0.53 2.86
N LYS A 61 -2.28 0.26 3.73
CA LYS A 61 -2.57 1.71 3.87
C LYS A 61 -2.28 2.48 2.58
N ASN A 62 -1.12 2.24 1.96
CA ASN A 62 -0.77 2.89 0.70
C ASN A 62 -1.69 2.48 -0.47
N ILE A 63 -2.14 1.22 -0.51
CA ILE A 63 -3.10 0.73 -1.53
C ILE A 63 -4.47 1.37 -1.33
N LEU A 64 -4.92 1.54 -0.07
CA LEU A 64 -6.16 2.25 0.24
C LEU A 64 -6.10 3.69 -0.26
N GLU A 65 -5.05 4.43 0.09
CA GLU A 65 -4.88 5.83 -0.30
C GLU A 65 -4.83 5.99 -1.82
N GLU A 66 -4.04 5.16 -2.52
CA GLU A 66 -3.98 5.20 -3.98
C GLU A 66 -5.32 4.80 -4.64
N GLY A 67 -6.07 3.89 -4.02
CA GLY A 67 -7.42 3.56 -4.44
C GLY A 67 -8.37 4.73 -4.32
N LEU A 68 -8.37 5.42 -3.17
CA LEU A 68 -9.19 6.62 -2.95
C LEU A 68 -8.83 7.74 -3.93
N ARG A 69 -7.54 7.95 -4.20
CA ARG A 69 -7.05 8.94 -5.19
C ARG A 69 -7.57 8.70 -6.61
N GLN A 70 -7.90 7.46 -6.98
CA GLN A 70 -8.43 7.12 -8.31
C GLN A 70 -9.97 7.22 -8.40
N VAL A 71 -10.67 7.39 -7.27
CA VAL A 71 -12.13 7.60 -7.25
C VAL A 71 -12.50 9.07 -7.41
N VAL A 72 -11.66 9.95 -6.88
CA VAL A 72 -11.80 11.41 -6.97
C VAL A 72 -11.32 11.88 -8.34
#